data_AF-A0A1I7VE36-F1
#
_entry.id   AF-A0A1I7VE36-F1
#
_cell.length_a   1.000
_cell.length_b   1.000
_cell.length_c   1.000
_cell.angle_alpha   90.00
_cell.angle_beta   90.00
_cell.angle_gamma   90.00
#
_symmetry.space_group_name_H-M   'P 1'
#
loop_
_entity.id
_entity.type
_entity.pdbx_description
1 polymer ?
#
loop_
_entity_poly.entity_id
_entity_poly.type
_entity_poly.pdbx_seq_one_letter_code
_entity_poly.pdbx_strand_id
1 'polypeptide(L)'
;MITYFRELIFLVLSTVCSSDQQLLNFVRTERAAVYQSHSVPPQSFLFVNGSAPMPKEAVRPFERSLRDGTTTINVAVALWIPGDGAAAIWGRVWEENGGMKALFIFDNTVKVLSRGFRLLIYSGSPDVNGFKFTWMRVKDVDHGTILFSGTNMHTPAVFSEDSQYEFLGDADWQKRRMEFVKYGSDEPHTVGNYGGKRYFDDDVYVLTKQRCNCQC
;
A
#
# COMPACT_ATOMS: atom_id res chain seq x y z
N MET A 1 -59.03 28.26 -38.30
CA MET A 1 -58.40 27.00 -38.75
C MET A 1 -57.03 27.35 -39.31
N ILE A 2 -56.01 27.46 -38.44
CA ILE A 2 -54.57 27.57 -38.73
C ILE A 2 -53.90 27.43 -37.36
N THR A 3 -53.15 26.35 -37.15
CA THR A 3 -51.91 26.26 -36.35
C THR A 3 -51.48 24.79 -36.24
N TYR A 4 -51.01 24.20 -37.35
CA TYR A 4 -50.16 23.02 -37.34
C TYR A 4 -48.74 23.48 -37.63
N PHE A 5 -47.97 23.82 -36.60
CA PHE A 5 -46.52 24.02 -36.71
C PHE A 5 -45.89 24.08 -35.31
N ARG A 6 -45.95 23.00 -34.52
CA ARG A 6 -45.17 22.91 -33.27
C ARG A 6 -45.03 21.51 -32.66
N GLU A 7 -44.81 20.48 -33.46
CA GLU A 7 -44.40 19.16 -32.93
C GLU A 7 -43.33 18.50 -33.79
N LEU A 8 -42.18 19.17 -33.94
CA LEU A 8 -41.02 18.51 -34.56
C LEU A 8 -39.67 19.03 -34.06
N ILE A 9 -39.55 19.28 -32.75
CA ILE A 9 -38.23 19.41 -32.08
C ILE A 9 -38.38 18.91 -30.64
N PHE A 10 -38.58 17.60 -30.41
CA PHE A 10 -38.35 17.00 -29.09
C PHE A 10 -38.19 15.46 -29.17
N LEU A 11 -37.47 14.97 -30.19
CA LEU A 11 -37.29 13.53 -30.39
C LEU A 11 -35.83 13.10 -30.69
N VAL A 12 -34.84 13.90 -30.27
CA VAL A 12 -33.42 13.52 -30.40
C VAL A 12 -32.60 13.80 -29.13
N LEU A 13 -33.19 13.67 -27.94
CA LEU A 13 -32.46 13.96 -26.68
C LEU A 13 -32.72 12.97 -25.54
N SER A 14 -33.30 11.80 -25.80
CA SER A 14 -33.59 10.81 -24.75
C SER A 14 -32.89 9.45 -24.91
N THR A 15 -31.99 9.26 -25.87
CA THR A 15 -31.33 7.96 -26.09
C THR A 15 -29.83 7.92 -25.84
N VAL A 16 -29.18 9.00 -25.39
CA VAL A 16 -27.71 9.02 -25.18
C VAL A 16 -27.30 8.87 -23.70
N CYS A 17 -28.21 8.99 -22.72
CA CYS A 17 -27.83 8.87 -21.30
C CYS A 17 -27.74 7.44 -20.75
N SER A 18 -28.31 6.42 -21.43
CA SER A 18 -28.39 5.06 -20.87
C SER A 18 -27.15 4.22 -21.13
N SER A 19 -26.47 4.39 -22.27
CA SER A 19 -25.28 3.61 -22.62
C SER A 19 -24.07 4.02 -21.80
N ASP A 20 -23.89 5.32 -21.55
CA ASP A 20 -22.76 5.85 -20.79
C ASP A 20 -22.83 5.46 -19.31
N GLN A 21 -24.03 5.42 -18.71
CA GLN A 21 -24.20 4.94 -17.34
C GLN A 21 -23.96 3.43 -17.22
N GLN A 22 -24.37 2.63 -18.21
CA GLN A 22 -24.05 1.20 -18.22
C GLN A 22 -22.56 0.93 -18.45
N LEU A 23 -21.90 1.69 -19.33
CA LEU A 23 -20.47 1.58 -19.56
C LEU A 23 -19.64 2.06 -18.36
N LEU A 24 -20.04 3.15 -17.70
CA LEU A 24 -19.44 3.64 -16.45
C LEU A 24 -19.67 2.68 -15.28
N ASN A 25 -20.85 2.05 -15.20
CA ASN A 25 -21.13 1.02 -14.21
C ASN A 25 -20.36 -0.27 -14.51
N PHE A 26 -20.22 -0.68 -15.77
CA PHE A 26 -19.40 -1.82 -16.19
C PHE A 26 -17.92 -1.57 -15.88
N VAL A 27 -17.39 -0.39 -16.22
CA VAL A 27 -16.03 0.04 -15.87
C VAL A 27 -15.84 0.13 -14.36
N ARG A 28 -16.83 0.61 -13.59
CA ARG A 28 -16.78 0.60 -12.12
C ARG A 28 -16.84 -0.82 -11.55
N THR A 29 -17.59 -1.74 -12.14
CA THR A 29 -17.79 -3.09 -11.60
C THR A 29 -16.64 -4.02 -11.97
N GLU A 30 -16.15 -3.99 -13.21
CA GLU A 30 -14.99 -4.79 -13.65
C GLU A 30 -13.66 -4.23 -13.13
N ARG A 31 -13.48 -2.89 -13.04
CA ARG A 31 -12.25 -2.33 -12.43
C ARG A 31 -12.29 -2.41 -10.90
N ALA A 32 -13.44 -2.28 -10.24
CA ALA A 32 -13.46 -2.46 -8.78
C ALA A 32 -13.18 -3.91 -8.38
N ALA A 33 -13.67 -4.91 -9.11
CA ALA A 33 -13.47 -6.31 -8.74
C ALA A 33 -11.98 -6.73 -8.75
N VAL A 34 -11.19 -6.22 -9.71
CA VAL A 34 -9.75 -6.53 -9.82
C VAL A 34 -8.90 -5.78 -8.78
N TYR A 35 -9.34 -4.61 -8.29
CA TYR A 35 -8.57 -3.77 -7.35
C TYR A 35 -9.08 -3.74 -5.89
N GLN A 36 -10.27 -4.29 -5.60
CA GLN A 36 -10.82 -4.35 -4.24
C GLN A 36 -10.05 -5.30 -3.29
N SER A 37 -9.37 -6.31 -3.84
CA SER A 37 -8.48 -7.18 -3.06
C SER A 37 -7.18 -6.49 -2.65
N HIS A 38 -6.72 -5.50 -3.44
CA HIS A 38 -5.42 -4.85 -3.26
C HIS A 38 -5.45 -3.60 -2.37
N SER A 39 -6.64 -3.04 -2.13
CA SER A 39 -6.82 -1.82 -1.35
C SER A 39 -7.21 -2.12 0.09
N VAL A 40 -6.64 -1.35 1.02
CA VAL A 40 -7.08 -1.32 2.42
C VAL A 40 -8.17 -0.27 2.58
N PRO A 41 -9.24 -0.54 3.35
CA PRO A 41 -10.21 0.48 3.63
C PRO A 41 -9.61 1.62 4.51
N PRO A 42 -10.13 2.87 4.41
CA PRO A 42 -9.51 4.04 5.04
C PRO A 42 -9.29 3.94 6.55
N GLN A 43 -10.15 3.22 7.28
CA GLN A 43 -10.04 3.03 8.72
C GLN A 43 -8.80 2.24 9.17
N SER A 44 -8.13 1.56 8.25
CA SER A 44 -6.85 0.89 8.54
C SER A 44 -5.67 1.85 8.49
N PHE A 45 -5.91 3.15 8.30
CA PHE A 45 -4.87 4.17 8.36
C PHE A 45 -5.14 5.16 9.50
N LEU A 46 -4.18 5.25 10.42
CA LEU A 46 -4.14 6.31 11.41
C LEU A 46 -3.35 7.50 10.85
N PHE A 47 -3.98 8.67 10.71
CA PHE A 47 -3.26 9.88 10.32
C PHE A 47 -2.45 10.43 11.49
N VAL A 48 -1.13 10.54 11.31
CA VAL A 48 -0.21 11.03 12.33
C VAL A 48 0.05 12.51 12.11
N ASN A 49 -0.44 13.36 13.02
CA ASN A 49 -0.29 14.81 12.94
C ASN A 49 0.31 15.45 14.22
N GLY A 50 0.88 14.64 15.10
CA GLY A 50 1.43 15.10 16.37
C GLY A 50 2.20 14.00 17.09
N SER A 51 2.66 14.32 18.30
CA SER A 51 3.38 13.37 19.13
C SER A 51 2.39 12.45 19.84
N ALA A 52 2.27 11.23 19.33
CA ALA A 52 1.61 10.12 20.00
C ALA A 52 2.53 8.89 19.90
N PRO A 53 2.53 8.00 20.91
CA PRO A 53 3.24 6.74 20.83
C PRO A 53 2.63 5.84 19.75
N MET A 54 3.43 4.88 19.27
CA MET A 54 2.95 3.95 18.25
C MET A 54 1.93 2.97 18.86
N PRO A 55 0.70 2.88 18.31
CA PRO A 55 -0.34 2.00 18.85
C PRO A 55 0.06 0.53 18.74
N LYS A 56 -0.61 -0.33 19.53
CA LYS A 56 -0.37 -1.78 19.50
C LYS A 56 -0.80 -2.37 18.17
N GLU A 57 -1.87 -1.84 17.61
CA GLU A 57 -2.51 -2.20 16.34
C GLU A 57 -1.66 -1.85 15.12
N ALA A 58 -0.53 -1.15 15.30
CA ALA A 58 0.40 -0.85 14.21
C ALA A 58 0.85 -2.13 13.50
N VAL A 59 0.72 -2.17 12.17
CA VAL A 59 1.11 -3.34 11.37
C VAL A 59 2.62 -3.43 11.31
N ARG A 60 3.18 -4.39 12.04
CA ARG A 60 4.61 -4.69 12.07
C ARG A 60 4.94 -5.80 11.08
N PRO A 61 6.10 -5.72 10.40
CA PRO A 61 6.69 -6.85 9.70
C PRO A 61 6.70 -8.14 10.51
N PHE A 62 6.14 -9.21 9.94
CA PHE A 62 6.11 -10.53 10.58
C PHE A 62 5.55 -10.55 12.02
N GLU A 63 4.75 -9.53 12.39
CA GLU A 63 4.21 -9.34 13.75
C GLU A 63 5.29 -9.22 14.85
N ARG A 64 6.52 -8.82 14.49
CA ARG A 64 7.65 -8.66 15.43
C ARG A 64 8.58 -7.52 15.05
N SER A 65 9.54 -7.23 15.93
CA SER A 65 10.69 -6.39 15.56
C SER A 65 11.52 -7.06 14.47
N LEU A 66 12.07 -6.25 13.57
CA LEU A 66 12.95 -6.69 12.49
C LEU A 66 14.37 -6.94 13.01
N ARG A 67 15.09 -7.87 12.40
CA ARG A 67 16.47 -8.20 12.75
C ARG A 67 17.44 -7.17 12.17
N ASP A 68 18.41 -6.80 12.98
CA ASP A 68 19.54 -5.95 12.57
C ASP A 68 20.81 -6.52 13.20
N GLY A 69 21.27 -7.63 12.63
CA GLY A 69 22.38 -8.43 13.17
C GLY A 69 22.01 -9.04 14.52
N THR A 70 22.74 -8.64 15.57
CA THR A 70 22.47 -9.09 16.95
C THR A 70 21.40 -8.27 17.67
N THR A 71 20.87 -7.23 17.02
CA THR A 71 19.86 -6.34 17.60
C THR A 71 18.54 -6.48 16.86
N THR A 72 17.49 -5.83 17.38
CA THR A 72 16.19 -5.79 16.72
C THR A 72 15.64 -4.38 16.69
N ILE A 73 14.98 -4.01 15.61
CA ILE A 73 14.40 -2.69 15.40
C ILE A 73 12.88 -2.80 15.32
N ASN A 74 12.17 -2.06 16.19
CA ASN A 74 10.72 -2.00 16.20
C ASN A 74 10.23 -0.93 15.22
N VAL A 75 9.73 -1.38 14.07
CA VAL A 75 9.14 -0.52 13.04
C VAL A 75 7.78 -1.03 12.59
N ALA A 76 6.93 -0.14 12.13
CA ALA A 76 5.66 -0.47 11.49
C ALA A 76 5.54 0.17 10.10
N VAL A 77 4.54 -0.28 9.34
CA VAL A 77 4.28 0.17 7.97
C VAL A 77 3.67 1.58 7.97
N ALA A 78 4.29 2.49 7.21
CA ALA A 78 3.80 3.85 7.01
C ALA A 78 3.52 4.13 5.53
N LEU A 79 2.64 5.09 5.28
CA LEU A 79 2.27 5.57 3.94
C LEU A 79 2.28 7.09 3.93
N TRP A 80 2.96 7.69 2.95
CA TRP A 80 3.00 9.12 2.74
C TRP A 80 2.57 9.49 1.32
N ILE A 81 1.91 10.63 1.19
CA ILE A 81 1.48 11.21 -0.09
C ILE A 81 2.11 12.62 -0.11
N PRO A 82 3.18 12.85 -0.89
CA PRO A 82 3.94 14.11 -0.87
C PRO A 82 3.15 15.38 -1.23
N GLY A 83 1.98 15.25 -1.85
CA GLY A 83 1.22 16.36 -2.43
C GLY A 83 1.36 16.39 -3.96
N ASP A 84 0.83 17.42 -4.60
CA ASP A 84 1.07 17.75 -6.03
C ASP A 84 0.76 16.64 -7.05
N GLY A 85 -0.19 15.76 -6.72
CA GLY A 85 -0.54 14.61 -7.59
C GLY A 85 0.50 13.47 -7.56
N ALA A 86 1.49 13.53 -6.67
CA ALA A 86 2.45 12.45 -6.46
C ALA A 86 1.75 11.17 -5.97
N ALA A 87 2.27 10.03 -6.41
CA ALA A 87 1.79 8.73 -5.97
C ALA A 87 2.14 8.48 -4.50
N ALA A 88 1.41 7.57 -3.86
CA ALA A 88 1.65 7.25 -2.45
C ALA A 88 2.86 6.32 -2.30
N ILE A 89 3.67 6.60 -1.28
CA ILE A 89 4.98 6.01 -1.03
C ILE A 89 4.93 5.26 0.29
N TRP A 90 5.31 3.98 0.28
CA TRP A 90 5.44 3.21 1.51
C TRP A 90 6.74 3.53 2.23
N GLY A 91 6.74 3.29 3.52
CA GLY A 91 7.92 3.52 4.34
C GLY A 91 7.77 2.86 5.68
N ARG A 92 8.60 3.32 6.62
CA ARG A 92 8.60 2.81 7.98
C ARG A 92 8.36 3.92 8.99
N VAL A 93 7.72 3.58 10.09
CA VAL A 93 7.57 4.42 11.27
C VAL A 93 8.19 3.73 12.48
N TRP A 94 8.83 4.51 13.33
CA TRP A 94 9.36 4.10 14.64
C TRP A 94 8.97 5.13 15.70
N GLU A 95 9.08 4.73 16.96
CA GLU A 95 8.90 5.63 18.08
C GLU A 95 10.25 6.24 18.49
N GLU A 96 10.27 7.55 18.71
CA GLU A 96 11.42 8.28 19.20
C GLU A 96 10.93 9.41 20.13
N ASN A 97 11.47 9.48 21.35
CA ASN A 97 11.12 10.50 22.33
C ASN A 97 9.59 10.59 22.62
N GLY A 98 8.88 9.46 22.63
CA GLY A 98 7.44 9.39 22.89
C GLY A 98 6.55 9.87 21.73
N GLY A 99 7.13 10.12 20.55
CA GLY A 99 6.41 10.44 19.33
C GLY A 99 6.80 9.51 18.19
N MET A 100 5.97 9.46 17.15
CA MET A 100 6.27 8.69 15.94
C MET A 100 7.07 9.53 14.93
N LYS A 101 8.13 8.94 14.39
CA LYS A 101 8.86 9.43 13.21
C LYS A 101 8.73 8.41 12.10
N ALA A 102 8.58 8.89 10.87
CA ALA A 102 8.52 8.05 9.69
C ALA A 102 9.60 8.43 8.68
N LEU A 103 10.05 7.44 7.90
CA LEU A 103 11.04 7.59 6.86
C LEU A 103 10.46 7.07 5.55
N PHE A 104 10.64 7.87 4.50
CA PHE A 104 10.26 7.57 3.12
C PHE A 104 11.42 7.89 2.19
N ILE A 105 11.47 7.23 1.03
CA ILE A 105 12.38 7.57 -0.06
C ILE A 105 11.55 8.25 -1.14
N PHE A 106 11.89 9.48 -1.49
CA PHE A 106 11.20 10.25 -2.54
C PHE A 106 12.21 10.99 -3.39
N ASP A 107 12.17 10.77 -4.70
CA ASP A 107 13.13 11.28 -5.68
C ASP A 107 14.59 11.05 -5.23
N ASN A 108 14.91 9.78 -4.93
CA ASN A 108 16.21 9.32 -4.43
C ASN A 108 16.70 10.02 -3.14
N THR A 109 15.81 10.70 -2.41
CA THR A 109 16.15 11.42 -1.20
C THR A 109 15.41 10.81 -0.01
N VAL A 110 16.13 10.63 1.10
CA VAL A 110 15.53 10.22 2.37
C VAL A 110 14.75 11.38 2.98
N LYS A 111 13.47 11.16 3.27
CA LYS A 111 12.56 12.11 3.90
C LYS A 111 12.13 11.56 5.26
N VAL A 112 12.50 12.27 6.33
CA VAL A 112 12.07 11.96 7.69
C VAL A 112 10.98 12.93 8.11
N LEU A 113 9.83 12.40 8.52
CA LEU A 113 8.64 13.16 8.89
C LEU A 113 8.23 12.86 10.34
N SER A 114 7.83 13.88 11.08
CA SER A 114 7.20 13.74 12.42
C SER A 114 5.68 13.94 12.40
N ARG A 115 5.12 14.30 11.24
CA ARG A 115 3.68 14.53 11.02
C ARG A 115 3.36 14.44 9.52
N GLY A 116 2.08 14.37 9.18
CA GLY A 116 1.61 14.42 7.79
C GLY A 116 1.72 13.09 7.04
N PHE A 117 1.85 11.97 7.76
CA PHE A 117 1.88 10.63 7.20
C PHE A 117 0.78 9.76 7.82
N ARG A 118 0.57 8.56 7.25
CA ARG A 118 -0.39 7.58 7.74
C ARG A 118 0.35 6.36 8.26
N LEU A 119 0.00 5.89 9.45
CA LEU A 119 0.41 4.59 9.98
C LEU A 119 -0.63 3.55 9.56
N LEU A 120 -0.18 2.42 9.02
CA LEU A 120 -1.05 1.28 8.77
C LEU A 120 -1.35 0.59 10.11
N ILE A 121 -2.63 0.45 10.43
CA ILE A 121 -3.14 -0.20 11.62
C ILE A 121 -4.07 -1.34 11.25
N TYR A 122 -4.13 -2.34 12.11
CA TYR A 122 -5.06 -3.45 12.00
C TYR A 122 -5.79 -3.62 13.33
N SER A 123 -6.98 -3.04 13.41
CA SER A 123 -7.84 -3.09 14.59
C SER A 123 -8.87 -4.19 14.44
N GLY A 124 -9.11 -4.97 15.50
CA GLY A 124 -10.07 -6.06 15.51
C GLY A 124 -9.48 -7.40 15.05
N SER A 125 -10.35 -8.37 14.76
CA SER A 125 -9.95 -9.71 14.33
C SER A 125 -10.18 -9.91 12.82
N PRO A 126 -9.51 -10.92 12.22
CA PRO A 126 -9.77 -11.31 10.84
C PRO A 126 -11.24 -11.64 10.55
N ASP A 127 -11.97 -12.19 11.51
CA ASP A 127 -13.40 -12.51 11.36
C ASP A 127 -14.25 -11.24 11.22
N VAL A 128 -13.95 -10.20 12.01
CA VAL A 128 -14.68 -8.93 11.97
C VAL A 128 -14.33 -8.15 10.71
N ASN A 129 -13.05 -8.17 10.30
CA ASN A 129 -12.59 -7.42 9.14
C ASN A 129 -12.84 -8.15 7.80
N GLY A 130 -13.05 -9.47 7.83
CA GLY A 130 -13.17 -10.33 6.66
C GLY A 130 -11.83 -10.56 5.91
N PHE A 131 -10.72 -10.11 6.48
CA PHE A 131 -9.38 -10.29 5.94
C PHE A 131 -8.33 -10.21 7.05
N LYS A 132 -7.12 -10.71 6.78
CA LYS A 132 -5.93 -10.45 7.60
C LYS A 132 -4.78 -9.94 6.74
N PHE A 133 -3.83 -9.27 7.38
CA PHE A 133 -2.55 -8.99 6.75
C PHE A 133 -1.60 -10.17 6.92
N THR A 134 -0.81 -10.47 5.89
CA THR A 134 0.22 -11.51 5.96
C THR A 134 1.42 -11.11 5.10
N TRP A 135 2.62 -11.30 5.62
CA TRP A 135 3.85 -11.10 4.88
C TRP A 135 4.20 -12.37 4.12
N MET A 136 4.29 -12.28 2.80
CA MET A 136 4.61 -13.40 1.94
C MET A 136 5.83 -13.08 1.11
N ARG A 137 6.71 -14.06 0.94
CA ARG A 137 7.85 -13.93 0.05
C ARG A 137 7.36 -13.78 -1.39
N VAL A 138 8.01 -12.92 -2.16
CA VAL A 138 7.57 -12.56 -3.51
C VAL A 138 7.41 -13.79 -4.42
N LYS A 139 8.29 -14.78 -4.36
CA LYS A 139 8.16 -15.99 -5.18
C LYS A 139 6.96 -16.87 -4.85
N ASP A 140 6.40 -16.74 -3.64
CA ASP A 140 5.34 -17.60 -3.12
C ASP A 140 3.98 -16.88 -3.07
N VAL A 141 3.93 -15.60 -3.46
CA VAL A 141 2.75 -14.75 -3.28
C VAL A 141 1.70 -14.98 -4.37
N ASP A 142 0.43 -15.11 -3.97
CA ASP A 142 -0.67 -14.91 -4.90
C ASP A 142 -0.78 -13.42 -5.22
N HIS A 143 -0.49 -13.07 -6.48
CA HIS A 143 -0.52 -11.69 -6.97
C HIS A 143 -1.83 -10.99 -6.65
N GLY A 144 -2.97 -11.71 -6.64
CA GLY A 144 -4.30 -11.18 -6.35
C GLY A 144 -4.48 -10.66 -4.91
N THR A 145 -3.55 -10.97 -4.02
CA THR A 145 -3.62 -10.64 -2.58
C THR A 145 -2.67 -9.52 -2.16
N ILE A 146 -1.76 -9.08 -3.03
CA ILE A 146 -0.74 -8.08 -2.70
C ILE A 146 -1.40 -6.74 -2.36
N LEU A 147 -0.86 -6.05 -1.37
CA LEU A 147 -1.32 -4.72 -1.00
C LEU A 147 -0.62 -3.64 -1.83
N PHE A 148 -1.39 -2.91 -2.63
CA PHE A 148 -0.86 -1.84 -3.47
C PHE A 148 -1.29 -0.46 -2.99
N SER A 149 -0.41 0.52 -3.17
CA SER A 149 -0.79 1.92 -3.21
C SER A 149 -1.17 2.31 -4.64
N GLY A 150 -2.33 2.98 -4.76
CA GLY A 150 -2.73 3.74 -5.94
C GLY A 150 -2.50 3.05 -7.30
N THR A 151 -2.13 3.86 -8.29
CA THR A 151 -1.87 3.43 -9.68
C THR A 151 -0.41 3.09 -9.93
N ASN A 152 0.52 3.50 -9.06
CA ASN A 152 1.94 3.13 -9.17
C ASN A 152 2.18 1.66 -8.81
N MET A 153 1.23 0.99 -8.15
CA MET A 153 1.36 -0.41 -7.73
C MET A 153 2.58 -0.65 -6.83
N HIS A 154 2.94 0.33 -6.02
CA HIS A 154 3.97 0.12 -5.01
C HIS A 154 3.39 -0.63 -3.82
N THR A 155 4.20 -1.46 -3.17
CA THR A 155 3.79 -2.28 -2.01
C THR A 155 4.79 -2.08 -0.87
N PRO A 156 4.35 -2.08 0.40
CA PRO A 156 5.29 -2.14 1.50
C PRO A 156 6.00 -3.50 1.44
N ALA A 157 7.31 -3.47 1.64
CA ALA A 157 8.15 -4.64 1.43
C ALA A 157 9.25 -4.74 2.48
N VAL A 158 9.69 -5.96 2.77
CA VAL A 158 10.81 -6.25 3.66
C VAL A 158 11.84 -7.08 2.91
N PHE A 159 13.05 -6.57 2.80
CA PHE A 159 14.18 -7.32 2.29
C PHE A 159 14.86 -8.06 3.45
N SER A 160 15.05 -9.37 3.33
CA SER A 160 15.77 -10.19 4.30
C SER A 160 17.14 -10.59 3.76
N GLU A 161 18.20 -9.97 4.28
CA GLU A 161 19.59 -10.20 3.89
C GLU A 161 20.21 -11.24 4.83
N ASP A 162 20.62 -12.38 4.27
CA ASP A 162 21.28 -13.50 4.96
C ASP A 162 20.56 -14.02 6.21
N SER A 163 19.25 -13.78 6.33
CA SER A 163 18.45 -14.04 7.54
C SER A 163 18.92 -13.33 8.81
N GLN A 164 19.87 -12.40 8.70
CA GLN A 164 20.45 -11.63 9.82
C GLN A 164 19.97 -10.18 9.83
N TYR A 165 19.67 -9.62 8.66
CA TYR A 165 19.22 -8.25 8.54
C TYR A 165 17.89 -8.18 7.79
N GLU A 166 17.00 -7.31 8.24
CA GLU A 166 15.69 -7.15 7.65
C GLU A 166 15.36 -5.66 7.53
N PHE A 167 15.03 -5.20 6.33
CA PHE A 167 14.81 -3.78 6.07
C PHE A 167 13.43 -3.54 5.50
N LEU A 168 12.59 -2.77 6.20
CA LEU A 168 11.29 -2.31 5.71
C LEU A 168 11.45 -1.10 4.78
N GLY A 169 10.79 -1.15 3.63
CA GLY A 169 10.84 -0.10 2.61
C GLY A 169 9.68 -0.20 1.61
N ASP A 170 9.93 0.32 0.41
CA ASP A 170 8.95 0.51 -0.66
C ASP A 170 9.36 -0.29 -1.89
N ALA A 171 8.45 -1.09 -2.43
CA ALA A 171 8.73 -1.91 -3.61
C ALA A 171 7.90 -1.50 -4.82
N ASP A 172 8.60 -1.21 -5.91
CA ASP A 172 8.03 -1.13 -7.26
C ASP A 172 7.83 -2.56 -7.78
N TRP A 173 6.59 -3.03 -7.67
CA TRP A 173 6.21 -4.38 -8.06
C TRP A 173 6.45 -4.66 -9.55
N GLN A 174 6.22 -3.67 -10.41
CA GLN A 174 6.37 -3.82 -11.85
C GLN A 174 7.84 -3.97 -12.24
N LYS A 175 8.71 -3.17 -11.62
CA LYS A 175 10.16 -3.22 -11.88
C LYS A 175 10.88 -4.32 -11.10
N ARG A 176 10.20 -5.01 -10.17
CA ARG A 176 10.81 -6.01 -9.28
C ARG A 176 12.02 -5.44 -8.55
N ARG A 177 11.82 -4.24 -7.98
CA ARG A 177 12.83 -3.49 -7.24
C ARG A 177 12.22 -2.97 -5.94
N MET A 178 13.03 -2.95 -4.90
CA MET A 178 12.67 -2.39 -3.60
C MET A 178 13.74 -1.41 -3.16
N GLU A 179 13.29 -0.28 -2.62
CA GLU A 179 14.14 0.72 -1.99
C GLU A 179 13.98 0.69 -0.47
N PHE A 180 15.09 0.82 0.26
CA PHE A 180 15.12 0.84 1.71
C PHE A 180 16.32 1.64 2.22
N VAL A 181 16.31 1.99 3.50
CA VAL A 181 17.45 2.65 4.17
C VAL A 181 17.93 1.75 5.29
N LYS A 182 19.23 1.50 5.42
CA LYS A 182 19.76 0.72 6.57
C LYS A 182 19.50 1.46 7.88
N TYR A 183 19.33 0.73 8.98
CA TYR A 183 19.09 1.38 10.27
C TYR A 183 20.35 2.16 10.71
N GLY A 184 20.18 3.40 11.12
CA GLY A 184 21.30 4.31 11.46
C GLY A 184 21.99 4.98 10.26
N SER A 185 21.50 4.79 9.03
CA SER A 185 21.99 5.45 7.81
C SER A 185 20.93 6.41 7.25
N ASP A 186 21.37 7.33 6.40
CA ASP A 186 20.56 8.24 5.58
C ASP A 186 20.71 7.99 4.06
N GLU A 187 21.34 6.87 3.69
CA GLU A 187 21.54 6.50 2.29
C GLU A 187 20.45 5.53 1.80
N PRO A 188 19.78 5.82 0.67
CA PRO A 188 18.87 4.87 0.05
C PRO A 188 19.64 3.74 -0.64
N HIS A 189 19.17 2.52 -0.43
CA HIS A 189 19.65 1.31 -1.09
C HIS A 189 18.53 0.72 -1.93
N THR A 190 18.92 -0.02 -2.98
CA THR A 190 17.99 -0.79 -3.81
C THR A 190 18.37 -2.26 -3.78
N VAL A 191 17.37 -3.14 -3.65
CA VAL A 191 17.46 -4.55 -4.03
C VAL A 191 16.57 -4.83 -5.24
N GLY A 192 17.00 -5.72 -6.12
CA GLY A 192 16.30 -6.03 -7.37
C GLY A 192 16.79 -7.32 -8.00
N ASN A 193 16.11 -7.74 -9.06
CA ASN A 193 16.58 -8.83 -9.90
C ASN A 193 17.65 -8.32 -10.89
N TYR A 194 18.82 -8.95 -10.92
CA TYR A 194 19.93 -8.55 -11.78
C TYR A 194 20.61 -9.78 -12.40
N GLY A 195 20.64 -9.83 -13.73
CA GLY A 195 21.21 -10.97 -14.47
C GLY A 195 20.51 -12.28 -14.10
N GLY A 196 21.27 -13.27 -13.66
CA GLY A 196 20.75 -14.56 -13.20
C GLY A 196 20.30 -14.60 -11.72
N LYS A 197 20.50 -13.52 -10.96
CA LYS A 197 20.15 -13.46 -9.52
C LYS A 197 18.79 -12.82 -9.32
N ARG A 198 17.93 -13.46 -8.53
CA ARG A 198 16.55 -13.06 -8.30
C ARG A 198 16.29 -12.58 -6.88
N TYR A 199 17.15 -11.69 -6.36
CA TYR A 199 17.06 -11.20 -4.98
C TYR A 199 15.67 -10.64 -4.61
N PHE A 200 15.00 -9.95 -5.54
CA PHE A 200 13.66 -9.44 -5.27
C PHE A 200 12.65 -10.59 -5.11
N ASP A 201 12.73 -11.64 -5.92
CA ASP A 201 11.77 -12.73 -5.82
C ASP A 201 12.08 -13.66 -4.62
N ASP A 202 13.36 -13.87 -4.34
CA ASP A 202 13.83 -14.87 -3.38
C ASP A 202 13.93 -14.36 -1.94
N ASP A 203 14.20 -13.06 -1.74
CA ASP A 203 14.57 -12.49 -0.45
C ASP A 203 13.69 -11.32 0.00
N VAL A 204 12.79 -10.83 -0.86
CA VAL A 204 11.81 -9.79 -0.49
C VAL A 204 10.48 -10.42 -0.10
N TYR A 205 9.88 -9.88 0.95
CA TYR A 205 8.54 -10.17 1.41
C TYR A 205 7.66 -8.95 1.17
N VAL A 206 6.45 -9.17 0.67
CA VAL A 206 5.44 -8.13 0.45
C VAL A 206 4.25 -8.35 1.37
N LEU A 207 3.57 -7.26 1.70
CA LEU A 207 2.36 -7.34 2.50
C LEU A 207 1.18 -7.76 1.62
N THR A 208 0.40 -8.73 2.11
CA THR A 208 -0.80 -9.23 1.46
C THR A 208 -2.03 -9.02 2.33
N LYS A 209 -3.18 -8.83 1.68
CA LYS A 209 -4.51 -8.82 2.27
C LYS A 209 -5.19 -10.13 1.89
N GLN A 210 -5.18 -11.08 2.80
CA GLN A 210 -5.78 -12.40 2.60
C GLN A 210 -7.22 -12.40 3.11
N ARG A 211 -8.18 -12.77 2.26
CA ARG A 211 -9.58 -12.92 2.69
C ARG A 211 -9.70 -14.09 3.67
N CYS A 212 -10.50 -13.90 4.71
CA CYS A 212 -10.92 -14.99 5.56
C CYS A 212 -12.22 -15.56 4.98
N ASN A 213 -12.16 -16.78 4.45
CA ASN A 213 -13.40 -17.54 4.22
C ASN A 213 -13.88 -17.98 5.60
N CYS A 214 -15.14 -17.68 5.94
CA CYS A 214 -15.73 -17.88 7.25
C CYS A 214 -15.77 -19.35 7.68
N GLN A 215 -14.63 -19.93 8.07
CA GLN A 215 -14.39 -21.10 8.93
C GLN A 215 -12.89 -21.08 9.23
N CYS A 216 -12.47 -20.21 10.15
CA CYS A 216 -11.15 -20.27 10.79
C CYS A 216 -11.25 -21.06 12.09
#